data_AF-A0A0S7ZAF6-F1
#
_entry.id   AF-A0A0S7ZAF6-F1
#
_cell.length_a   1.000
_cell.length_b   1.000
_cell.length_c   1.000
_cell.angle_alpha   90.00
_cell.angle_beta   90.00
_cell.angle_gamma   90.00
#
_symmetry.space_group_name_H-M   'P 1'
#
loop_
_entity.id
_entity.type
_entity.pdbx_description
1 polymer ?
#
loop_
_entity_poly.entity_id
_entity_poly.type
_entity_poly.pdbx_seq_one_letter_code
_entity_poly.pdbx_strand_id
1 'polypeptide(L)'
;MGESGRALPRIDGAQGNLFPELSPPIGSVISEGEERKNKGTERVLRRAREGWRTRALELLLEVSEKSREFTVDDFRELAEDRQIGRPHHVNAWSALVRLGSRRGWFHRTGEFRPSRRAEAHSRMIPVYRSDLP
;
A
#
# COMPACT_ATOMS: atom_id res chain seq x y z
N MET A 1 45.08 2.90 -19.83
CA MET A 1 45.52 1.76 -19.03
C MET A 1 45.71 2.24 -17.59
N GLY A 2 45.01 1.60 -16.63
CA GLY A 2 45.19 1.63 -15.16
C GLY A 2 45.08 3.00 -14.47
N GLU A 3 44.07 3.32 -13.66
CA GLU A 3 43.80 2.80 -12.28
C GLU A 3 45.06 2.75 -11.40
N SER A 4 45.08 3.09 -10.12
CA SER A 4 44.14 3.65 -9.14
C SER A 4 44.99 3.83 -7.88
N GLY A 5 44.72 4.83 -7.05
CA GLY A 5 45.45 4.94 -5.78
C GLY A 5 45.04 6.10 -4.88
N ARG A 6 44.03 5.85 -4.02
CA ARG A 6 44.12 6.26 -2.61
C ARG A 6 43.05 5.58 -1.76
N ALA A 7 43.50 5.18 -0.56
CA ALA A 7 42.78 4.40 0.43
C ALA A 7 41.87 5.23 1.35
N LEU A 8 40.70 4.64 1.63
CA LEU A 8 39.86 4.52 2.85
C LEU A 8 39.96 5.57 3.98
N PRO A 9 38.83 5.82 4.70
CA PRO A 9 38.75 5.20 6.02
C PRO A 9 37.38 4.63 6.42
N ARG A 10 37.46 3.78 7.45
CA ARG A 10 36.43 3.04 8.16
C ARG A 10 35.23 3.89 8.60
N ILE A 11 34.06 3.26 8.63
CA ILE A 11 32.93 3.73 9.43
C ILE A 11 32.70 2.76 10.60
N ASP A 12 33.00 3.25 11.80
CA ASP A 12 32.48 2.72 13.06
C ASP A 12 31.03 3.17 13.26
N GLY A 13 30.33 2.42 14.11
CA GLY A 13 28.87 2.32 14.18
C GLY A 13 28.05 3.60 14.43
N ALA A 14 26.83 3.56 13.91
CA ALA A 14 25.69 4.32 14.41
C ALA A 14 24.39 3.54 14.13
N GLN A 15 23.60 3.33 15.18
CA GLN A 15 22.22 2.84 15.10
C GLN A 15 21.40 3.76 14.18
N GLY A 16 20.65 3.23 13.20
CA GLY A 16 19.84 4.08 12.34
C GLY A 16 18.99 3.35 11.30
N ASN A 17 17.67 3.56 11.38
CA ASN A 17 16.64 3.36 10.36
C ASN A 17 16.40 1.95 9.78
N LEU A 18 15.31 1.33 10.22
CA LEU A 18 14.67 0.13 9.63
C LEU A 18 14.00 0.38 8.27
N PHE A 19 14.27 1.50 7.60
CA PHE A 19 13.63 1.91 6.35
C PHE A 19 14.62 2.68 5.43
N PRO A 20 15.53 2.00 4.72
CA PRO A 20 16.34 2.66 3.71
C PRO A 20 15.57 2.76 2.37
N GLU A 21 15.49 3.99 1.87
CA GLU A 21 15.20 4.44 0.50
C GLU A 21 13.96 3.92 -0.27
N LEU A 22 12.93 4.76 -0.29
CA LEU A 22 11.91 4.83 -1.35
C LEU A 22 12.44 5.68 -2.52
N SER A 23 13.45 5.21 -3.25
CA SER A 23 13.79 5.80 -4.54
C SER A 23 12.87 5.18 -5.63
N PRO A 24 12.07 5.98 -6.35
CA PRO A 24 11.25 5.45 -7.45
C PRO A 24 12.17 4.97 -8.60
N PRO A 25 11.75 3.95 -9.37
CA PRO A 25 12.49 3.54 -10.55
C PRO A 25 12.63 4.70 -11.54
N ILE A 26 13.83 4.82 -12.11
CA ILE A 26 14.20 5.82 -13.11
C ILE A 26 13.18 5.76 -14.27
N GLY A 27 12.37 6.82 -14.42
CA GLY A 27 11.48 6.99 -15.58
C GLY A 27 10.05 7.46 -15.28
N SER A 28 9.57 7.44 -14.04
CA SER A 28 8.21 7.92 -13.73
C SER A 28 8.22 9.38 -13.30
N VAL A 29 7.75 10.30 -14.17
CA VAL A 29 7.43 11.67 -13.77
C VAL A 29 6.25 11.62 -12.81
N ILE A 30 6.52 11.58 -11.50
CA ILE A 30 5.48 11.64 -10.47
C ILE A 30 4.91 13.06 -10.51
N SER A 31 3.65 13.18 -10.96
CA SER A 31 2.97 14.48 -10.97
C SER A 31 2.85 15.03 -9.54
N GLU A 32 2.92 16.35 -9.36
CA GLU A 32 2.72 17.00 -8.05
C GLU A 32 1.41 16.58 -7.37
N GLY A 33 0.38 16.31 -8.17
CA GLY A 33 -0.91 15.79 -7.68
C GLY A 33 -0.83 14.38 -7.11
N GLU A 34 0.03 13.52 -7.68
CA GLU A 34 0.30 12.18 -7.18
C GLU A 34 1.14 12.22 -5.91
N GLU A 35 2.11 13.14 -5.83
CA GLU A 35 2.91 13.34 -4.63
C GLU A 35 2.07 13.87 -3.45
N ARG A 36 1.13 14.79 -3.71
CA ARG A 36 0.15 15.24 -2.69
C ARG A 36 -0.78 14.11 -2.25
N LYS A 37 -1.23 13.25 -3.17
CA LYS A 37 -2.02 12.05 -2.85
C LYS A 37 -1.19 11.05 -2.02
N ASN A 38 0.10 10.92 -2.30
CA ASN A 38 1.02 10.06 -1.57
C ASN A 38 1.24 10.56 -0.13
N LYS A 39 1.57 11.86 0.05
CA LYS A 39 1.70 12.50 1.37
C LYS A 39 0.39 12.41 2.19
N GLY A 40 -0.76 12.53 1.53
CA GLY A 40 -2.07 12.36 2.16
C GLY A 40 -2.33 10.92 2.62
N THR A 41 -1.96 9.94 1.80
CA THR A 41 -2.09 8.49 2.09
C THR A 41 -1.24 8.10 3.30
N GLU A 42 0.01 8.54 3.33
CA GLU A 42 0.95 8.25 4.41
C GLU A 42 0.50 8.84 5.75
N ARG A 43 0.01 10.08 5.74
CA ARG A 43 -0.51 10.74 6.95
C ARG A 43 -1.71 10.00 7.56
N VAL A 44 -2.58 9.41 6.74
CA VAL A 44 -3.73 8.63 7.21
C VAL A 44 -3.27 7.32 7.84
N LEU A 45 -2.32 6.62 7.23
CA LEU A 45 -1.79 5.36 7.75
C LEU A 45 -1.02 5.53 9.06
N ARG A 46 -0.30 6.64 9.24
CA ARG A 46 0.39 6.96 10.49
C ARG A 46 -0.56 7.26 11.66
N ARG A 47 -1.78 7.73 11.39
CA ARG A 47 -2.80 8.06 12.40
C ARG A 47 -3.72 6.89 12.76
N ALA A 48 -3.69 5.80 11.99
CA ALA A 48 -4.42 4.59 12.36
C ALA A 48 -3.77 3.96 13.60
N ARG A 49 -4.57 3.40 14.53
CA ARG A 49 -4.04 2.66 15.68
C ARG A 49 -3.10 1.57 15.15
N GLU A 50 -1.88 1.52 15.68
CA GLU A 50 -0.79 0.67 15.17
C GLU A 50 -1.23 -0.79 14.98
N GLY A 51 -1.93 -1.36 15.97
CA GLY A 51 -2.47 -2.73 15.87
C GLY A 51 -3.58 -2.95 14.84
N TRP A 52 -4.40 -1.94 14.53
CA TRP A 52 -5.41 -2.07 13.46
C TRP A 52 -4.73 -2.12 12.09
N ARG A 53 -3.74 -1.26 11.87
CA ARG A 53 -3.05 -1.16 10.57
C ARG A 53 -2.32 -2.44 10.24
N THR A 54 -1.61 -3.04 11.20
CA THR A 54 -0.89 -4.30 11.00
C THR A 54 -1.86 -5.42 10.60
N ARG A 55 -2.93 -5.63 11.38
CA ARG A 55 -3.94 -6.65 11.07
C ARG A 55 -4.63 -6.43 9.72
N ALA A 56 -4.93 -5.17 9.38
CA ALA A 56 -5.54 -4.85 8.09
C ALA A 56 -4.58 -5.07 6.91
N LEU A 57 -3.26 -4.89 7.10
CA LEU A 57 -2.25 -5.22 6.09
C LEU A 57 -2.09 -6.72 5.91
N GLU A 58 -2.03 -7.48 7.00
CA GLU A 58 -2.01 -8.95 6.97
C GLU A 58 -3.22 -9.50 6.23
N LEU A 59 -4.41 -8.94 6.50
CA LEU A 59 -5.61 -9.35 5.81
C LEU A 59 -5.59 -8.99 4.32
N LEU A 60 -5.08 -7.81 3.96
CA LEU A 60 -4.93 -7.42 2.56
C LEU A 60 -4.00 -8.38 1.81
N LEU A 61 -2.93 -8.83 2.47
CA LEU A 61 -2.03 -9.84 1.91
C LEU A 61 -2.77 -11.18 1.73
N GLU A 62 -3.50 -11.63 2.75
CA GLU A 62 -4.33 -12.86 2.68
C GLU A 62 -5.34 -12.81 1.52
N VAL A 63 -6.03 -11.68 1.32
CA VAL A 63 -6.95 -11.49 0.18
C VAL A 63 -6.20 -11.61 -1.14
N SER A 64 -5.01 -11.02 -1.21
CA SER A 64 -4.20 -11.06 -2.43
C SER A 64 -3.73 -12.48 -2.74
N GLU A 65 -3.35 -13.27 -1.74
CA GLU A 65 -2.92 -14.68 -1.93
C GLU A 65 -4.09 -15.59 -2.31
N LYS A 66 -5.28 -15.36 -1.75
CA LYS A 66 -6.44 -16.26 -1.93
C LYS A 66 -7.33 -15.92 -3.11
N SER A 67 -7.30 -14.68 -3.58
CA SER A 67 -8.19 -14.21 -4.63
C SER A 67 -7.40 -13.70 -5.82
N ARG A 68 -7.62 -14.34 -6.98
CA ARG A 68 -7.05 -13.88 -8.25
C ARG A 68 -7.47 -12.44 -8.55
N GLU A 69 -8.71 -12.07 -8.24
CA GLU A 69 -9.22 -10.70 -8.38
C GLU A 69 -10.06 -10.29 -7.17
N PHE A 70 -9.96 -9.03 -6.78
CA PHE A 70 -10.72 -8.46 -5.66
C PHE A 70 -10.91 -6.95 -5.82
N THR A 71 -11.80 -6.40 -5.01
CA THR A 71 -12.09 -4.97 -4.89
C THR A 71 -11.84 -4.52 -3.46
N VAL A 72 -11.85 -3.20 -3.23
CA VAL A 72 -11.77 -2.66 -1.86
C VAL A 72 -12.96 -3.08 -1.00
N ASP A 73 -14.09 -3.46 -1.60
CA ASP A 73 -15.25 -3.94 -0.84
C ASP A 73 -15.03 -5.36 -0.34
N ASP A 74 -14.48 -6.25 -1.17
CA ASP A 74 -14.14 -7.63 -0.76
C ASP A 74 -13.17 -7.63 0.44
N PHE A 75 -12.15 -6.77 0.38
CA PHE A 75 -11.22 -6.58 1.50
C PHE A 75 -11.92 -6.08 2.76
N ARG A 76 -12.85 -5.12 2.64
CA ARG A 76 -13.55 -4.55 3.79
C ARG A 76 -14.54 -5.53 4.41
N GLU A 77 -15.27 -6.27 3.58
CA GLU A 77 -16.19 -7.33 4.05
C GLU A 77 -15.42 -8.39 4.83
N LEU A 78 -14.29 -8.87 4.29
CA LEU A 78 -13.46 -9.81 5.02
C LEU A 78 -12.93 -9.22 6.34
N ALA A 79 -12.60 -7.93 6.38
CA ALA A 79 -12.15 -7.28 7.61
C ALA A 79 -13.26 -7.14 8.67
N GLU A 80 -14.51 -6.99 8.22
CA GLU A 80 -15.69 -7.01 9.07
C GLU A 80 -15.97 -8.42 9.60
N ASP A 81 -15.93 -9.44 8.74
CA ASP A 81 -16.08 -10.86 9.11
C ASP A 81 -15.03 -11.30 10.13
N ARG A 82 -13.78 -10.82 9.98
CA ARG A 82 -12.66 -11.10 10.88
C ARG A 82 -12.61 -10.19 12.11
N GLN A 83 -13.57 -9.27 12.26
CA GLN A 83 -13.66 -8.35 13.40
C GLN A 83 -12.37 -7.55 13.67
N ILE A 84 -11.64 -7.15 12.62
CA ILE A 84 -10.37 -6.39 12.74
C ILE A 84 -10.59 -4.99 13.37
N GLY A 85 -11.86 -4.54 13.37
CA GLY A 85 -12.28 -3.22 13.83
C GLY A 85 -12.24 -2.19 12.70
N ARG A 86 -12.66 -0.96 13.01
CA ARG A 86 -12.75 0.12 12.03
C ARG A 86 -11.56 1.09 12.15
N PRO A 87 -11.05 1.63 11.03
CA PRO A 87 -10.07 2.70 11.09
C PRO A 87 -10.69 3.97 11.65
N HIS A 88 -9.84 4.86 12.16
CA HIS A 88 -10.25 6.22 12.55
C HIS A 88 -10.74 7.06 11.35
N HIS A 89 -10.39 6.67 10.12
CA HIS A 89 -10.77 7.40 8.92
C HIS A 89 -11.12 6.44 7.77
N VAL A 90 -12.25 6.67 7.11
CA VAL A 90 -12.77 5.79 6.03
C VAL A 90 -11.80 5.60 4.87
N ASN A 91 -11.04 6.64 4.52
CA ASN A 91 -9.99 6.57 3.48
C ASN A 91 -8.79 5.66 3.83
N ALA A 92 -8.67 5.15 5.05
CA ALA A 92 -7.58 4.26 5.43
C ALA A 92 -7.60 2.96 4.61
N TRP A 93 -8.78 2.44 4.27
CA TRP A 93 -8.92 1.24 3.44
C TRP A 93 -8.30 1.44 2.05
N SER A 94 -8.68 2.49 1.34
CA SER A 94 -8.10 2.79 0.03
C SER A 94 -6.62 3.16 0.10
N ALA A 95 -6.16 3.71 1.23
CA ALA A 95 -4.74 3.97 1.48
C ALA A 95 -3.93 2.66 1.58
N LEU A 96 -4.46 1.65 2.28
CA LEU A 96 -3.85 0.31 2.38
C LEU A 96 -3.78 -0.37 1.01
N VAL A 97 -4.86 -0.33 0.23
CA VAL A 97 -4.89 -0.92 -1.11
C VAL A 97 -3.84 -0.27 -2.03
N ARG A 98 -3.70 1.06 -1.98
CA ARG A 98 -2.64 1.76 -2.73
C ARG A 98 -1.24 1.34 -2.27
N LEU A 99 -1.03 1.16 -0.97
CA LEU A 99 0.24 0.70 -0.43
C LEU A 99 0.57 -0.72 -0.92
N GLY A 100 -0.38 -1.65 -0.87
CA GLY A 100 -0.20 -3.02 -1.36
C GLY A 100 0.12 -3.07 -2.86
N SER A 101 -0.59 -2.27 -3.66
CA SER A 101 -0.32 -2.18 -5.09
C SER A 101 1.07 -1.62 -5.41
N ARG A 102 1.51 -0.57 -4.68
CA ARG A 102 2.87 -0.03 -4.81
C ARG A 102 3.96 -1.00 -4.36
N ARG A 103 3.63 -1.96 -3.49
CA ARG A 103 4.52 -3.03 -3.05
C ARG A 103 4.56 -4.21 -4.02
N GLY A 104 3.78 -4.18 -5.10
CA GLY A 104 3.75 -5.24 -6.11
C GLY A 104 2.96 -6.48 -5.66
N TRP A 105 2.06 -6.37 -4.69
CA TRP A 105 1.19 -7.50 -4.30
C TRP A 105 0.08 -7.74 -5.34
N PHE A 106 -0.34 -6.69 -6.02
CA PHE A 106 -1.42 -6.70 -7.00
C PHE A 106 -1.39 -5.42 -7.85
N HIS A 107 -2.01 -5.47 -9.02
CA HIS A 107 -2.18 -4.32 -9.90
C HIS A 107 -3.66 -4.06 -10.22
N ARG A 108 -3.96 -2.85 -10.70
CA ARG A 108 -5.30 -2.53 -11.21
C ARG A 108 -5.49 -3.19 -12.57
N THR A 109 -6.65 -3.80 -12.79
CA THR A 109 -6.97 -4.43 -14.09
C THR A 109 -7.46 -3.43 -15.13
N GLY A 110 -7.90 -2.24 -14.70
CA GLY A 110 -8.61 -1.28 -15.55
C GLY A 110 -10.13 -1.47 -15.54
N GLU A 111 -10.61 -2.58 -14.98
CA GLU A 111 -12.04 -2.82 -14.77
C GLU A 111 -12.54 -2.13 -13.51
N PHE A 112 -13.84 -1.81 -13.52
CA PHE A 112 -14.54 -1.22 -12.38
C PHE A 112 -15.82 -1.99 -12.11
N ARG A 113 -16.16 -2.17 -10.83
CA ARG A 113 -17.42 -2.77 -10.38
C ARG A 113 -18.17 -1.77 -9.50
N PRO A 114 -19.51 -1.77 -9.48
CA PRO A 114 -20.26 -0.95 -8.53
C PRO A 114 -20.00 -1.45 -7.10
N SER A 115 -19.80 -0.51 -6.17
CA SER A 115 -19.65 -0.85 -4.75
C SER A 115 -20.91 -1.52 -4.21
N ARG A 116 -20.73 -2.58 -3.41
CA ARG A 116 -21.81 -3.33 -2.76
C ARG A 116 -22.27 -2.67 -1.46
N ARG A 117 -21.51 -1.71 -0.94
CA ARG A 117 -21.82 -0.97 0.30
C ARG A 117 -22.86 0.12 0.05
N ALA A 118 -23.96 0.08 0.81
CA ALA A 118 -25.05 1.07 0.70
C ALA A 118 -24.57 2.52 0.86
N GLU A 119 -23.66 2.77 1.81
CA GLU A 119 -23.02 4.07 2.08
C GLU A 119 -22.20 4.63 0.90
N ALA A 120 -21.84 3.79 -0.07
CA ALA A 120 -21.03 4.20 -1.21
C ALA A 120 -21.88 4.63 -2.42
N HIS A 121 -23.22 4.60 -2.34
CA HIS A 121 -24.14 4.99 -3.42
C HIS A 121 -23.79 4.34 -4.77
N SER A 122 -23.44 3.05 -4.76
CA SER A 122 -23.05 2.28 -5.95
C SER A 122 -21.88 2.88 -6.75
N ARG A 123 -21.02 3.69 -6.12
CA ARG A 123 -19.82 4.26 -6.77
C ARG A 123 -18.99 3.15 -7.42
N MET A 124 -18.52 3.41 -8.64
CA MET A 124 -17.62 2.51 -9.34
C MET A 124 -16.28 2.43 -8.61
N ILE A 125 -15.89 1.22 -8.21
CA ILE A 125 -14.64 0.92 -7.54
C ILE A 125 -13.75 0.05 -8.44
N PRO A 126 -12.43 0.26 -8.43
CA PRO A 126 -11.51 -0.50 -9.27
C PRO A 126 -11.44 -1.97 -8.84
N VAL A 127 -11.23 -2.83 -9.82
CA VAL A 127 -10.84 -4.24 -9.63
C VAL A 127 -9.32 -4.34 -9.63
N TYR A 128 -8.80 -5.16 -8.73
CA TYR A 128 -7.39 -5.49 -8.59
C TYR A 128 -7.18 -6.96 -8.91
N ARG A 129 -6.02 -7.28 -9.48
CA ARG A 129 -5.58 -8.65 -9.76
C ARG A 129 -4.30 -8.92 -9.00
N SER A 130 -4.27 -10.06 -8.31
CA SER A 130 -3.10 -10.48 -7.54
C SER A 130 -1.92 -10.82 -8.44
N ASP A 131 -0.74 -10.40 -8.00
CA ASP A 131 0.56 -10.75 -8.59
C ASP A 131 1.34 -11.73 -7.71
N LEU A 132 0.75 -12.13 -6.57
CA LEU A 132 1.33 -13.10 -5.66
C LEU A 132 1.16 -14.52 -6.21
N PRO A 133 2.12 -15.42 -5.92
CA PRO A 133 2.14 -16.80 -6.42
C PRO A 133 1.03 -17.68 -5.83
#